data_AF-A0A2T0KFN3-F1
#
_entry.id   AF-A0A2T0KFN3-F1
#
_cell.length_a   1.000
_cell.length_b   1.000
_cell.length_c   1.000
_cell.angle_alpha   90.00
_cell.angle_beta   90.00
_cell.angle_gamma   90.00
#
_symmetry.space_group_name_H-M   'P 1'
#
loop_
_entity.id
_entity.type
_entity.pdbx_description
1 polymer ?
#
loop_
_entity_poly.entity_id
_entity_poly.type
_entity_poly.pdbx_seq_one_letter_code
_entity_poly.pdbx_strand_id
1 'polypeptide(L)'
;MVIATFGYGVGMPISPESGGDMRVKIIIDGDESGDSAVELRKWLRTDEDLTGVEVDFVAPDVRPDEMSGGIAEALMATAGDPGVLGALIGAVGGWVTARASARRTRIRVKVGEREIEMEGPALQDPEGVARRLRGELGEAP
;
A
#
# COMPACT_ATOMS: atom_id res chain seq x y z
N MET A 1 -27.80 -8.08 -27.01
CA MET A 1 -28.07 -8.97 -25.85
C MET A 1 -26.81 -9.80 -25.63
N VAL A 2 -25.98 -9.40 -24.67
CA VAL A 2 -24.71 -10.07 -24.37
C VAL A 2 -24.77 -10.49 -22.91
N ILE A 3 -24.62 -11.78 -22.68
CA ILE A 3 -24.68 -12.46 -21.39
C ILE A 3 -23.33 -12.28 -20.72
N ALA A 4 -23.29 -11.59 -19.57
CA ALA A 4 -22.12 -11.52 -18.72
C ALA A 4 -22.17 -12.66 -17.69
N THR A 5 -21.20 -13.56 -17.76
CA THR A 5 -21.01 -14.65 -16.80
C THR A 5 -20.37 -14.08 -15.55
N PHE A 6 -21.13 -14.01 -14.46
CA PHE A 6 -20.62 -13.64 -13.13
C PHE A 6 -19.93 -14.86 -12.49
N GLY A 7 -18.60 -14.78 -12.33
CA GLY A 7 -17.85 -15.68 -11.48
C GLY A 7 -18.10 -15.33 -10.01
N TYR A 8 -18.73 -16.26 -9.28
CA TYR A 8 -18.89 -16.19 -7.83
C TYR A 8 -17.54 -16.42 -7.14
N GLY A 9 -16.86 -15.34 -6.76
CA GLY A 9 -15.86 -15.36 -5.70
C GLY A 9 -16.56 -15.09 -4.38
N VAL A 10 -16.45 -16.02 -3.42
CA VAL A 10 -17.05 -15.92 -2.09
C VAL A 10 -16.44 -14.74 -1.34
N GLY A 11 -17.07 -13.56 -1.47
CA GLY A 11 -16.82 -12.43 -0.60
C GLY A 11 -17.48 -12.69 0.74
N MET A 12 -16.71 -13.14 1.73
CA MET A 12 -17.15 -13.07 3.12
C MET A 12 -17.55 -11.63 3.45
N PRO A 13 -18.71 -11.40 4.09
CA PRO A 13 -19.04 -10.09 4.64
C PRO A 13 -18.01 -9.77 5.73
N ILE A 14 -17.22 -8.73 5.51
CA ILE A 14 -16.41 -8.13 6.58
C ILE A 14 -17.38 -7.49 7.59
N SER A 15 -17.69 -8.22 8.66
CA SER A 15 -18.45 -7.70 9.79
C SER A 15 -17.70 -6.51 10.42
N PRO A 16 -18.33 -5.34 10.54
CA PRO A 16 -17.73 -4.18 11.17
C PRO A 16 -18.02 -4.18 12.68
N GLU A 17 -17.43 -5.09 13.46
CA GLU A 17 -17.51 -5.01 14.93
C GLU A 17 -16.22 -5.47 15.60
N SER A 18 -15.71 -4.62 16.52
CA SER A 18 -14.53 -4.76 17.40
C SER A 18 -13.27 -4.04 16.92
N GLY A 19 -13.10 -2.77 17.32
CA GLY A 19 -11.83 -2.00 17.30
C GLY A 19 -10.89 -2.34 16.14
N GLY A 20 -11.38 -2.16 14.91
CA GLY A 20 -10.96 -2.98 13.78
C GLY A 20 -9.53 -2.74 13.34
N ASP A 21 -8.74 -3.80 13.38
CA ASP A 21 -7.45 -3.90 12.70
C ASP A 21 -7.54 -3.31 11.29
N MET A 22 -6.79 -2.24 11.06
CA MET A 22 -6.85 -1.50 9.82
C MET A 22 -5.84 -2.10 8.84
N ARG A 23 -6.35 -2.61 7.72
CA ARG A 23 -5.53 -3.21 6.68
C ARG A 23 -5.11 -2.18 5.64
N VAL A 24 -3.81 -2.11 5.41
CA VAL A 24 -3.16 -1.22 4.45
C VAL A 24 -2.49 -2.06 3.38
N LYS A 25 -2.96 -1.95 2.14
CA LYS A 25 -2.35 -2.59 0.98
C LYS A 25 -1.42 -1.59 0.28
N ILE A 26 -0.16 -1.97 0.07
CA ILE A 26 0.85 -1.15 -0.59
C ILE A 26 1.28 -1.90 -1.85
N ILE A 27 1.05 -1.32 -3.02
CA ILE A 27 1.41 -1.88 -4.32
C ILE A 27 2.55 -1.04 -4.89
N ILE A 28 3.59 -1.70 -5.38
CA ILE A 28 4.74 -1.05 -6.02
C ILE A 28 4.79 -1.50 -7.47
N ASP A 29 4.69 -0.54 -8.38
CA ASP A 29 4.72 -0.73 -9.82
C ASP A 29 5.98 -0.09 -10.43
N GLY A 30 6.42 -0.63 -11.57
CA GLY A 30 7.59 -0.13 -12.30
C GLY A 30 8.94 -0.62 -11.77
N ASP A 31 8.94 -1.64 -10.91
CA ASP A 31 10.16 -2.35 -10.53
C ASP A 31 10.39 -3.57 -11.42
N GLU A 32 11.27 -3.41 -12.40
CA GLU A 32 11.64 -4.50 -13.32
C GLU A 32 12.40 -5.64 -12.60
N SER A 33 12.99 -5.37 -11.44
CA SER A 33 13.73 -6.35 -10.64
C SER A 33 12.86 -7.15 -9.65
N GLY A 34 11.67 -6.65 -9.31
CA GLY A 34 10.80 -7.25 -8.28
C GLY A 34 11.38 -7.24 -6.86
N ASP A 35 12.42 -6.44 -6.59
CA ASP A 35 13.09 -6.39 -5.30
C ASP A 35 12.48 -5.34 -4.36
N SER A 36 11.70 -4.40 -4.89
CA SER A 36 11.25 -3.21 -4.17
C SER A 36 10.29 -3.55 -3.03
N ALA A 37 9.37 -4.51 -3.21
CA ALA A 37 8.51 -4.94 -2.11
C ALA A 37 9.29 -5.71 -1.04
N VAL A 38 10.33 -6.46 -1.42
CA VAL A 38 11.25 -7.09 -0.47
C VAL A 38 12.02 -6.05 0.33
N GLU A 39 12.53 -5.01 -0.31
CA GLU A 39 13.21 -3.91 0.35
C GLU A 39 12.27 -3.12 1.28
N LEU A 40 11.06 -2.79 0.82
CA LEU A 40 10.07 -2.11 1.63
C LEU A 40 9.69 -2.97 2.85
N ARG A 41 9.45 -4.27 2.67
CA ARG A 41 9.16 -5.15 3.81
C ARG A 41 10.29 -5.19 4.82
N LYS A 42 11.55 -5.26 4.37
CA LYS A 42 12.71 -5.20 5.26
C LYS A 42 12.77 -3.89 6.02
N TRP A 43 12.53 -2.78 5.33
CA TRP A 43 12.48 -1.44 5.90
C TRP A 43 11.41 -1.31 6.99
N LEU A 44 10.18 -1.72 6.70
CA LEU A 44 9.07 -1.67 7.66
C LEU A 44 9.34 -2.53 8.90
N ARG A 45 10.03 -3.66 8.74
CA ARG A 45 10.38 -4.54 9.88
C ARG A 45 11.53 -4.01 10.74
N THR A 46 12.29 -3.02 10.26
CA THR A 46 13.36 -2.38 11.04
C THR A 46 12.88 -1.16 11.82
N ASP A 47 11.66 -0.72 11.59
CA ASP A 47 11.07 0.43 12.25
C ASP A 47 10.48 0.02 13.62
N GLU A 48 10.99 0.63 14.70
CA GLU A 48 10.57 0.30 16.07
C GLU A 48 9.13 0.75 16.36
N ASP A 49 8.65 1.80 15.68
CA ASP A 49 7.29 2.32 15.81
C ASP A 49 6.26 1.40 15.14
N LEU A 50 6.70 0.43 14.34
CA LEU A 50 5.87 -0.60 13.70
C LEU A 50 5.87 -1.93 14.45
N THR A 51 6.34 -1.93 15.69
CA THR A 51 6.28 -3.12 16.55
C THR A 51 4.83 -3.59 16.70
N GLY A 52 4.54 -4.81 16.21
CA GLY A 52 3.20 -5.39 16.22
C GLY A 52 2.43 -5.28 14.90
N VAL A 53 2.99 -4.59 13.89
CA VAL A 53 2.45 -4.61 12.52
C VAL A 53 2.86 -5.89 11.82
N GLU A 54 1.88 -6.70 11.41
CA GLU A 54 2.12 -7.82 10.50
C GLU A 54 2.25 -7.30 9.07
N VAL A 55 3.33 -7.67 8.38
CA VAL A 55 3.61 -7.28 6.98
C VAL A 55 3.88 -8.50 6.12
N ASP A 56 2.92 -8.81 5.25
CA ASP A 56 2.93 -9.98 4.37
C ASP A 56 2.88 -9.61 2.90
N PHE A 57 3.46 -10.48 2.06
CA PHE A 57 3.31 -10.35 0.62
C PHE A 57 1.93 -10.84 0.18
N VAL A 58 1.31 -10.09 -0.72
CA VAL A 58 0.04 -10.44 -1.33
C VAL A 58 0.11 -10.23 -2.84
N ALA A 59 -0.76 -10.91 -3.58
CA ALA A 59 -0.87 -10.67 -5.01
C ALA A 59 -1.36 -9.22 -5.27
N PRO A 60 -0.79 -8.52 -6.26
CA PRO A 60 -1.31 -7.23 -6.69
C PRO A 60 -2.73 -7.42 -7.25
N ASP A 61 -3.60 -6.43 -7.04
CA ASP A 61 -4.87 -6.38 -7.77
C ASP A 61 -4.56 -5.81 -9.17
N VAL A 62 -4.39 -6.68 -10.16
CA VAL A 62 -4.12 -6.26 -11.54
C VAL A 62 -5.40 -5.63 -12.11
N ARG A 63 -5.36 -4.35 -12.47
CA ARG A 63 -6.49 -3.71 -13.16
C ARG A 63 -6.56 -4.18 -14.62
N PRO A 64 -7.76 -4.30 -15.21
CA PRO A 64 -7.94 -4.76 -16.60
C PRO A 64 -7.17 -3.95 -17.66
N ASP A 65 -6.89 -2.67 -17.37
CA ASP A 65 -6.19 -1.74 -18.28
C ASP A 65 -4.71 -1.54 -17.93
N GLU A 66 -4.19 -2.23 -16.91
CA GLU A 66 -2.77 -2.20 -16.57
C GLU A 66 -2.00 -3.18 -17.46
N MET A 67 -1.32 -2.66 -18.48
CA MET A 67 -0.24 -3.40 -19.15
C MET A 67 0.93 -3.52 -18.17
N SER A 68 0.92 -4.56 -17.35
CA SER A 68 1.97 -4.88 -16.38
C SER A 68 3.27 -5.27 -17.11
N GLY A 69 4.07 -4.28 -17.49
CA GLY A 69 5.41 -4.48 -18.03
C GLY A 69 6.45 -4.88 -16.96
N GLY A 70 6.07 -4.92 -15.68
CA GLY A 70 6.94 -5.27 -14.55
C GLY A 70 6.25 -6.23 -13.57
N ILE A 71 7.04 -6.81 -12.66
CA ILE A 71 6.55 -7.66 -11.58
C ILE A 71 5.86 -6.75 -10.57
N ALA A 72 4.53 -6.68 -10.62
CA ALA A 72 3.78 -6.01 -9.57
C ALA A 72 3.81 -6.89 -8.31
N GLU A 73 4.39 -6.37 -7.23
CA GLU A 73 4.34 -7.00 -5.91
C GLU A 73 3.60 -6.08 -4.95
N ALA A 74 2.82 -6.67 -4.05
CA ALA A 74 2.07 -5.94 -3.05
C ALA A 74 2.38 -6.45 -1.64
N LEU A 75 2.33 -5.53 -0.69
CA LEU A 75 2.41 -5.80 0.74
C LEU A 75 1.05 -5.52 1.38
N MET A 76 0.65 -6.38 2.30
CA MET A 76 -0.45 -6.13 3.23
C MET A 76 0.14 -5.88 4.60
N ALA A 77 -0.19 -4.73 5.19
CA ALA A 77 0.14 -4.39 6.56
C ALA A 77 -1.13 -4.29 7.39
N THR A 78 -1.11 -4.84 8.61
CA THR A 78 -2.24 -4.77 9.53
C THR A 78 -1.87 -3.92 10.74
N ALA A 79 -2.57 -2.81 10.94
CA ALA A 79 -2.34 -1.86 12.04
C ALA A 79 -3.49 -1.94 13.05
N GLY A 80 -3.18 -2.27 14.31
CA GLY A 80 -4.19 -2.42 15.37
C GLY A 80 -4.74 -1.11 15.94
N ASP A 81 -4.09 0.03 15.65
CA ASP A 81 -4.56 1.35 16.08
C ASP A 81 -4.15 2.49 15.13
N PRO A 82 -4.81 3.67 15.23
CA PRO A 82 -4.54 4.82 14.37
C PRO A 82 -3.12 5.42 14.49
N GLY A 83 -2.46 5.27 15.65
CA GLY A 83 -1.09 5.72 15.86
C GLY A 83 -0.10 4.88 15.04
N VAL A 84 -0.29 3.56 15.07
CA VAL A 84 0.48 2.60 14.26
C VAL A 84 0.26 2.80 12.76
N LEU A 85 -0.97 3.14 12.33
CA LEU A 85 -1.22 3.56 10.95
C LEU A 85 -0.39 4.80 10.57
N GLY A 86 -0.36 5.81 11.45
CA GLY A 86 0.40 7.03 11.22
C GLY A 86 1.90 6.77 11.07
N ALA A 87 2.45 5.87 11.90
CA ALA A 87 3.81 5.39 11.81
C ALA A 87 4.05 4.64 10.49
N LEU A 88 3.14 3.73 10.10
CA LEU A 88 3.26 2.94 8.86
C LEU A 88 3.29 3.85 7.63
N ILE A 89 2.38 4.83 7.58
CA ILE A 89 2.34 5.84 6.52
C ILE A 89 3.66 6.63 6.46
N GLY A 90 4.19 7.03 7.62
CA GLY A 90 5.47 7.73 7.72
C GLY A 90 6.64 6.88 7.21
N ALA A 91 6.71 5.62 7.64
CA ALA A 91 7.75 4.68 7.25
C ALA A 91 7.73 4.38 5.75
N VAL A 92 6.52 4.18 5.18
CA VAL A 92 6.34 4.04 3.72
C VAL A 92 6.83 5.29 3.01
N GLY A 93 6.39 6.49 3.42
CA GLY A 93 6.84 7.75 2.83
C GLY A 93 8.36 7.95 2.89
N GLY A 94 8.98 7.60 4.02
CA GLY A 94 10.43 7.63 4.18
C GLY A 94 11.15 6.68 3.22
N TRP A 95 10.67 5.44 3.08
CA TRP A 95 11.21 4.48 2.13
C TRP A 95 11.06 4.96 0.67
N VAL A 96 9.88 5.47 0.32
CA VAL A 96 9.58 6.06 -0.99
C VAL A 96 10.61 7.12 -1.35
N THR A 97 10.86 8.07 -0.47
CA THR A 97 11.82 9.13 -0.75
C THR A 97 13.25 8.62 -0.80
N ALA A 98 13.64 7.72 0.11
CA ALA A 98 14.99 7.19 0.17
C ALA A 98 15.35 6.34 -1.06
N ARG A 99 14.37 5.68 -1.70
CA ARG A 99 14.63 4.66 -2.73
C ARG A 99 13.83 4.83 -4.02
N ALA A 100 12.55 5.17 -3.95
CA ALA A 100 11.68 5.30 -5.12
C ALA A 100 11.96 6.58 -5.93
N SER A 101 12.54 7.63 -5.33
CA SER A 101 12.97 8.86 -6.02
C SER A 101 13.99 8.62 -7.15
N ALA A 102 14.76 7.52 -7.08
CA ALA A 102 15.83 7.19 -8.01
C ALA A 102 15.37 6.31 -9.20
N ARG A 103 14.15 5.76 -9.14
CA ARG A 103 13.60 4.84 -10.14
C ARG A 103 12.28 5.41 -10.67
N ARG A 104 11.82 4.97 -11.86
CA ARG A 104 10.46 5.27 -12.35
C ARG A 104 9.44 4.41 -11.61
N THR A 105 9.40 4.53 -10.30
CA THR A 105 8.51 3.75 -9.44
C THR A 105 7.18 4.46 -9.30
N ARG A 106 6.09 3.69 -9.36
CA ARG A 106 4.74 4.11 -9.02
C ARG A 106 4.33 3.35 -7.76
N ILE A 107 3.69 4.04 -6.83
CA ILE A 107 3.30 3.46 -5.55
C ILE A 107 1.83 3.74 -5.35
N ARG A 108 1.07 2.69 -5.06
CA ARG A 108 -0.36 2.77 -4.75
C ARG A 108 -0.59 2.26 -3.33
N VAL A 109 -1.19 3.09 -2.50
CA VAL A 109 -1.49 2.77 -1.10
C VAL A 109 -3.00 2.77 -0.93
N LYS A 110 -3.55 1.68 -0.39
CA LYS A 110 -4.98 1.48 -0.20
C LYS A 110 -5.29 1.17 1.26
N VAL A 111 -6.28 1.88 1.80
CA VAL A 111 -6.80 1.71 3.16
C VAL A 111 -8.32 1.65 3.08
N GLY A 112 -8.89 0.47 3.31
CA GLY A 112 -10.33 0.24 3.10
C GLY A 112 -10.76 0.58 1.66
N GLU A 113 -11.65 1.56 1.51
CA GLU A 113 -12.13 2.06 0.21
C GLU A 113 -11.27 3.20 -0.36
N ARG A 114 -10.35 3.76 0.41
CA ARG A 114 -9.50 4.86 -0.02
C ARG A 114 -8.24 4.34 -0.67
N GLU A 115 -7.88 4.92 -1.81
CA GLU A 115 -6.72 4.54 -2.60
C GLU A 115 -6.01 5.80 -3.08
N ILE A 116 -4.70 5.84 -2.93
CA ILE A 116 -3.84 6.93 -3.41
C ILE A 116 -2.79 6.32 -4.30
N GLU A 117 -2.59 6.92 -5.46
CA GLU A 117 -1.50 6.59 -6.37
C GLU A 117 -0.55 7.77 -6.48
N MET A 118 0.75 7.47 -6.46
CA MET A 118 1.83 8.46 -6.56
C MET A 118 2.91 7.94 -7.51
N GLU A 119 3.47 8.81 -8.33
CA GLU A 119 4.53 8.45 -9.27
C GLU A 119 5.51 9.61 -9.50
N GLY A 120 6.72 9.25 -9.95
CA GLY A 120 7.67 10.22 -10.49
C GLY A 120 8.11 11.29 -9.48
N PRO A 121 8.12 12.59 -9.85
CA PRO A 121 8.65 13.66 -9.00
C PRO A 121 7.94 13.81 -7.65
N ALA A 122 6.68 13.38 -7.55
CA ALA A 122 5.91 13.46 -6.31
C ALA A 122 6.51 12.60 -5.18
N LEU A 123 7.33 11.59 -5.52
CA LEU A 123 8.01 10.72 -4.55
C LEU A 123 9.28 11.36 -3.95
N GLN A 124 9.75 12.49 -4.53
CA GLN A 124 10.97 13.17 -4.10
C GLN A 124 10.80 14.06 -2.86
N ASP A 125 9.56 14.31 -2.42
CA ASP A 125 9.25 15.09 -1.22
C ASP A 125 8.69 14.17 -0.10
N PRO A 126 9.51 13.76 0.88
CA PRO A 126 9.12 12.82 1.92
C PRO A 126 8.00 13.37 2.81
N GLU A 127 8.10 14.65 3.16
CA GLU A 127 7.11 15.31 3.99
C GLU A 127 5.81 15.51 3.22
N GLY A 128 5.89 15.82 1.92
CA GLY A 128 4.75 15.89 1.02
C GLY A 128 4.03 14.56 0.86
N VAL A 129 4.77 13.46 0.64
CA VAL A 129 4.22 12.10 0.54
C VAL A 129 3.55 11.70 1.84
N ALA A 130 4.23 11.82 2.98
CA ALA A 130 3.68 11.47 4.28
C ALA A 130 2.44 12.31 4.63
N ARG A 131 2.47 13.62 4.34
CA ARG A 131 1.33 14.53 4.54
C ARG A 131 0.16 14.15 3.65
N ARG A 132 0.40 13.80 2.38
CA ARG A 132 -0.63 13.37 1.45
C ARG A 132 -1.28 12.07 1.90
N LEU A 133 -0.48 11.05 2.21
CA LEU A 133 -0.96 9.78 2.73
C LEU A 133 -1.75 10.00 4.04
N ARG A 134 -1.27 10.83 4.97
CA ARG A 134 -1.99 11.13 6.20
C ARG A 134 -3.30 11.89 5.98
N GLY A 135 -3.32 12.88 5.09
CA GLY A 135 -4.51 13.67 4.81
C GLY A 135 -5.60 12.87 4.10
N GLU A 136 -5.22 12.06 3.12
CA GLU A 136 -6.19 11.32 2.32
C GLU A 136 -6.54 9.94 2.94
N LEU A 137 -5.61 9.26 3.63
CA LEU A 137 -5.86 7.94 4.26
C LEU A 137 -6.12 8.00 5.77
N GLY A 138 -5.61 9.01 6.48
CA GLY A 138 -5.59 9.07 7.95
C GLY A 138 -6.85 9.66 8.59
N GLU A 139 -7.69 10.40 7.85
CA GLU A 139 -8.97 10.89 8.38
C GLU A 139 -10.05 9.81 8.26
N ALA A 140 -10.02 8.79 9.12
CA ALA A 140 -11.27 8.14 9.50
C ALA A 140 -12.11 9.15 10.32
N PRO A 141 -13.42 9.33 10.03
CA PRO A 141 -14.29 10.18 10.84
C PRO A 141 -14.42 9.68 12.29
#